data_AF-A0A2N0KSX6-F1
#
_entry.id   AF-A0A2N0KSX6-F1
#
_cell.length_a   1.000
_cell.length_b   1.000
_cell.length_c   1.000
_cell.angle_alpha   90.00
_cell.angle_beta   90.00
_cell.angle_gamma   90.00
#
_symmetry.space_group_name_H-M   'P 1'
#
loop_
_entity.id
_entity.type
_entity.pdbx_description
1 polymer ?
#
loop_
_entity_poly.entity_id
_entity_poly.type
_entity_poly.pdbx_seq_one_letter_code
_entity_poly.pdbx_strand_id
1 'polypeptide(L)'
;MEKSEMAQELEIVTTPTFEWLAENIKTCRSRLVIGSPYINGGLKQVMNLINEDVPRTLVTRTDLRDFAVGASNLLTLCSLSREGVDVRTLSDIHAKVYVVDDSVALVTSANATFSGLHRNRECGLATRNPLMARRLAESVLSGFGAERPPRRMSLKDLEGLHDSLESVKVTMPALTKFEHQGDSDSFGEAEFKITDMTKLLQGFSGWRRLTLRGVLQMPDSFFRMDDIFEACASDAAKEYPKNRHVHAKLRQQLQNLREHGIVEFVDNRGRYKRLLEGEASKE
;
A
#
# COMPACT_ATOMS: atom_id res chain seq x y z
N MET A 1 3.26 44.00 -22.24
CA MET A 1 2.63 42.68 -22.03
C MET A 1 3.72 41.65 -22.20
N GLU A 2 4.59 41.41 -21.19
CA GLU A 2 5.68 40.41 -21.34
C GLU A 2 6.54 40.08 -20.08
N LYS A 3 6.11 40.41 -18.85
CA LYS A 3 6.80 39.90 -17.64
C LYS A 3 5.85 39.40 -16.54
N SER A 4 4.54 39.42 -16.75
CA SER A 4 3.53 39.05 -15.74
C SER A 4 2.78 37.74 -16.01
N GLU A 5 3.13 36.99 -17.05
CA GLU A 5 2.52 35.67 -17.37
C GLU A 5 3.41 34.48 -16.99
N MET A 6 4.58 34.72 -16.39
CA MET A 6 5.60 33.72 -16.08
C MET A 6 5.73 33.38 -14.60
N ALA A 7 4.86 33.92 -13.72
CA ALA A 7 4.73 33.41 -12.37
C ALA A 7 3.81 32.18 -12.41
N GLN A 8 4.33 31.06 -12.91
CA GLN A 8 3.70 29.76 -12.68
C GLN A 8 3.85 29.47 -11.19
N GLU A 9 2.83 29.85 -10.41
CA GLU A 9 2.85 29.91 -8.95
C GLU A 9 3.20 28.55 -8.36
N LEU A 10 4.45 28.45 -7.90
CA LEU A 10 4.87 27.48 -6.91
C LEU A 10 4.58 28.07 -5.54
N GLU A 11 3.98 27.28 -4.68
CA GLU A 11 3.60 27.66 -3.33
C GLU A 11 4.20 26.66 -2.35
N ILE A 12 4.83 27.15 -1.28
CA ILE A 12 5.25 26.29 -0.17
C ILE A 12 4.02 26.04 0.70
N VAL A 13 3.68 24.78 0.90
CA VAL A 13 2.57 24.36 1.75
C VAL A 13 3.15 23.70 3.00
N THR A 14 2.80 24.21 4.17
CA THR A 14 3.20 23.63 5.46
C THR A 14 1.98 23.14 6.23
N THR A 15 2.19 22.51 7.38
CA THR A 15 1.13 22.08 8.28
C THR A 15 0.19 23.22 8.69
N PRO A 16 -1.13 22.97 8.76
CA PRO A 16 -1.81 21.73 8.40
C PRO A 16 -2.03 21.61 6.90
N THR A 17 -1.52 20.53 6.29
CA THR A 17 -1.73 20.25 4.85
C THR A 17 -3.21 20.15 4.48
N PHE A 18 -4.07 19.77 5.43
CA PHE A 18 -5.51 19.73 5.25
C PHE A 18 -6.13 21.05 4.81
N GLU A 19 -5.68 22.20 5.33
CA GLU A 19 -6.28 23.51 5.00
C GLU A 19 -6.11 23.82 3.51
N TRP A 20 -4.88 23.71 3.01
CA TRP A 20 -4.58 23.89 1.60
C TRP A 20 -5.35 22.90 0.72
N LEU A 21 -5.43 21.63 1.13
CA LEU A 21 -6.22 20.63 0.40
C LEU A 21 -7.70 21.01 0.38
N ALA A 22 -8.29 21.39 1.51
CA ALA A 22 -9.69 21.76 1.61
C ALA A 22 -10.05 22.95 0.73
N GLU A 23 -9.17 23.96 0.64
CA GLU A 23 -9.37 25.13 -0.23
C GLU A 23 -9.41 24.74 -1.72
N ASN A 24 -8.48 23.91 -2.17
CA ASN A 24 -8.38 23.53 -3.59
C ASN A 24 -9.36 22.41 -3.97
N ILE A 25 -9.76 21.55 -3.03
CA ILE A 25 -10.61 20.38 -3.30
C ILE A 25 -12.10 20.74 -3.34
N LYS A 26 -12.57 21.73 -2.56
CA LYS A 26 -13.97 22.19 -2.60
C LYS A 26 -14.42 22.67 -3.99
N THR A 27 -13.47 23.19 -4.77
CA THR A 27 -13.70 23.66 -6.14
C THR A 27 -13.43 22.61 -7.20
N CYS A 28 -13.05 21.37 -6.81
CA CYS A 28 -12.82 20.26 -7.72
C CYS A 28 -14.08 19.94 -8.54
N ARG A 29 -13.93 19.78 -9.87
CA ARG A 29 -15.04 19.52 -10.81
C ARG A 29 -14.78 18.36 -11.76
N SER A 30 -13.53 18.00 -12.01
CA SER A 30 -13.13 17.06 -13.06
C SER A 30 -12.62 15.74 -12.50
N ARG A 31 -11.63 15.76 -11.60
CA ARG A 31 -11.12 14.55 -10.91
C ARG A 31 -10.17 14.87 -9.77
N LEU A 32 -10.06 13.94 -8.84
CA LEU A 32 -9.01 13.89 -7.82
C LEU A 32 -8.15 12.64 -8.00
N VAL A 33 -6.82 12.82 -8.01
CA VAL A 33 -5.84 11.73 -8.01
C VAL A 33 -4.94 11.88 -6.79
N ILE A 34 -4.83 10.83 -5.97
CA ILE A 34 -3.97 10.81 -4.79
C ILE A 34 -3.02 9.62 -4.88
N GLY A 35 -1.73 9.88 -4.64
CA GLY A 35 -0.74 8.85 -4.32
C GLY A 35 -0.29 9.05 -2.88
N SER A 36 -0.42 8.03 -2.02
CA SER A 36 0.07 8.07 -0.64
C SER A 36 0.28 6.64 -0.13
N PRO A 37 1.42 6.29 0.50
CA PRO A 37 1.63 4.94 1.04
C PRO A 37 0.67 4.60 2.16
N TYR A 38 0.38 5.57 3.03
CA TYR A 38 -0.39 5.39 4.24
C TYR A 38 -1.67 6.20 4.17
N ILE A 39 -2.77 5.58 4.60
CA ILE A 39 -4.10 6.18 4.59
C ILE A 39 -4.86 5.82 5.87
N ASN A 40 -5.65 6.75 6.39
CA ASN A 40 -6.64 6.46 7.42
C ASN A 40 -7.86 7.39 7.31
N GLY A 41 -8.68 7.47 8.35
CA GLY A 41 -9.88 8.32 8.38
C GLY A 41 -9.66 9.79 8.02
N GLY A 42 -8.45 10.34 8.15
CA GLY A 42 -8.11 11.69 7.68
C GLY A 42 -8.35 11.88 6.17
N LEU A 43 -8.08 10.85 5.36
CA LEU A 43 -8.39 10.89 3.92
C LEU A 43 -9.89 10.99 3.66
N LYS A 44 -10.71 10.34 4.50
CA LYS A 44 -12.17 10.41 4.36
C LYS A 44 -12.69 11.84 4.57
N GLN A 45 -12.07 12.60 5.49
CA GLN A 45 -12.41 14.02 5.68
C GLN A 45 -12.15 14.83 4.41
N VAL A 46 -11.04 14.56 3.71
CA VAL A 46 -10.73 15.20 2.42
C VAL A 46 -11.72 14.80 1.33
N MET A 47 -12.01 13.49 1.21
CA MET A 47 -12.91 12.96 0.17
C MET A 47 -14.35 13.49 0.31
N ASN A 48 -14.82 13.72 1.54
CA ASN A 48 -16.15 14.25 1.83
C ASN A 48 -16.34 15.72 1.42
N LEU A 49 -15.27 16.45 1.09
CA LEU A 49 -15.35 17.82 0.59
C LEU A 49 -15.68 17.91 -0.90
N ILE A 50 -15.67 16.77 -1.60
CA ILE A 50 -15.84 16.66 -3.05
C ILE A 50 -17.25 16.20 -3.35
N ASN A 51 -17.84 16.72 -4.43
CA ASN A 51 -19.07 16.17 -4.97
C ASN A 51 -18.87 14.69 -5.33
N GLU A 52 -19.83 13.84 -4.96
CA GLU A 52 -19.79 12.40 -5.17
C GLU A 52 -19.62 12.00 -6.65
N ASP A 53 -20.11 12.81 -7.58
CA ASP A 53 -20.00 12.54 -9.03
C ASP A 53 -18.58 12.74 -9.58
N VAL A 54 -17.69 13.40 -8.83
CA VAL A 54 -16.32 13.64 -9.27
C VAL A 54 -15.50 12.34 -9.15
N PRO A 55 -14.91 11.85 -10.26
CA PRO A 55 -14.04 10.69 -10.23
C PRO A 55 -12.85 10.86 -9.28
N ARG A 56 -12.63 9.86 -8.43
CA ARG A 56 -11.57 9.84 -7.42
C ARG A 56 -10.72 8.59 -7.61
N THR A 57 -9.41 8.75 -7.72
CA THR A 57 -8.45 7.64 -7.79
C THR A 57 -7.44 7.75 -6.65
N LEU A 58 -7.23 6.63 -5.95
CA LEU A 58 -6.25 6.50 -4.86
C LEU A 58 -5.23 5.42 -5.23
N VAL A 59 -3.96 5.76 -5.25
CA VAL A 59 -2.84 4.82 -5.34
C VAL A 59 -2.16 4.73 -3.96
N THR A 60 -2.15 3.54 -3.37
CA THR A 60 -1.67 3.30 -1.99
C THR A 60 -1.00 1.94 -1.84
N ARG A 61 -0.36 1.67 -0.71
CA ARG A 61 0.08 0.33 -0.33
C ARG A 61 -1.10 -0.47 0.25
N THR A 62 -1.09 -1.79 0.03
CA THR A 62 -2.02 -2.76 0.66
C THR A 62 -1.26 -3.83 1.44
N ASP A 63 -0.18 -3.41 2.09
CA ASP A 63 0.67 -4.24 2.93
C ASP A 63 -0.06 -4.61 4.22
N LEU A 64 -0.11 -5.91 4.54
CA LEU A 64 -0.82 -6.39 5.73
C LEU A 64 -0.17 -5.89 7.03
N ARG A 65 1.14 -5.62 7.01
CA ARG A 65 1.88 -5.12 8.17
C ARG A 65 1.52 -3.67 8.46
N ASP A 66 1.42 -2.83 7.42
CA ASP A 66 1.01 -1.43 7.56
C ASP A 66 -0.38 -1.32 8.21
N PHE A 67 -1.29 -2.25 7.87
CA PHE A 67 -2.61 -2.36 8.52
C PHE A 67 -2.53 -2.93 9.94
N ALA A 68 -1.65 -3.89 10.19
CA ALA A 68 -1.51 -4.51 11.51
C ALA A 68 -0.92 -3.57 12.56
N VAL A 69 -0.02 -2.65 12.15
CA VAL A 69 0.55 -1.61 13.03
C VAL A 69 -0.30 -0.34 13.13
N GLY A 70 -1.37 -0.23 12.32
CA GLY A 70 -2.22 0.95 12.29
C GLY A 70 -1.65 2.14 11.51
N ALA A 71 -0.53 1.98 10.79
CA ALA A 71 0.00 3.00 9.88
C ALA A 71 -1.00 3.31 8.75
N SER A 72 -1.71 2.26 8.29
CA SER A 72 -2.77 2.34 7.30
C SER A 72 -4.05 1.68 7.83
N ASN A 73 -5.21 2.00 7.26
CA ASN A 73 -6.49 1.49 7.74
C ASN A 73 -7.31 0.78 6.64
N LEU A 74 -7.40 -0.55 6.71
CA LEU A 74 -8.13 -1.38 5.74
C LEU A 74 -9.63 -1.00 5.64
N LEU A 75 -10.29 -0.71 6.77
CA LEU A 75 -11.70 -0.34 6.78
C LEU A 75 -11.97 0.96 6.01
N THR A 76 -11.03 1.91 6.06
CA THR A 76 -11.08 3.15 5.28
C THR A 76 -11.01 2.84 3.79
N LEU A 77 -10.12 1.95 3.34
CA LEU A 77 -10.07 1.53 1.93
C LEU A 77 -11.36 0.86 1.47
N CYS A 78 -11.91 -0.05 2.29
CA CYS A 78 -13.19 -0.69 1.98
C CYS A 78 -14.32 0.34 1.87
N SER A 79 -14.34 1.33 2.76
CA SER A 79 -15.32 2.43 2.71
C SER A 79 -15.19 3.25 1.42
N LEU A 80 -13.97 3.68 1.09
CA LEU A 80 -13.71 4.48 -0.12
C LEU A 80 -14.07 3.70 -1.39
N SER A 81 -13.71 2.42 -1.46
CA SER A 81 -14.06 1.56 -2.60
C SER A 81 -15.58 1.40 -2.75
N ARG A 82 -16.32 1.26 -1.64
CA ARG A 82 -17.79 1.20 -1.63
C ARG A 82 -18.43 2.51 -2.08
N GLU A 83 -17.79 3.64 -1.80
CA GLU A 83 -18.17 4.99 -2.23
C GLU A 83 -17.74 5.31 -3.68
N GLY A 84 -17.24 4.31 -4.43
CA GLY A 84 -16.91 4.45 -5.85
C GLY A 84 -15.52 4.98 -6.16
N VAL A 85 -14.64 5.12 -5.16
CA VAL A 85 -13.23 5.51 -5.38
C VAL A 85 -12.48 4.36 -6.08
N ASP A 86 -11.74 4.70 -7.14
CA ASP A 86 -10.82 3.76 -7.81
C ASP A 86 -9.56 3.56 -6.95
N VAL A 87 -9.60 2.52 -6.10
CA VAL A 87 -8.46 2.14 -5.25
C VAL A 87 -7.50 1.26 -6.05
N ARG A 88 -6.23 1.65 -6.09
CA ARG A 88 -5.15 0.92 -6.74
C ARG A 88 -4.01 0.68 -5.77
N THR A 89 -3.42 -0.50 -5.85
CA THR A 89 -2.27 -0.90 -5.04
C THR A 89 -0.96 -0.73 -5.80
N LEU A 90 0.05 -0.16 -5.14
CA LEU A 90 1.44 -0.12 -5.56
C LEU A 90 2.31 -0.37 -4.32
N SER A 91 3.04 -1.50 -4.27
CA SER A 91 3.65 -2.00 -3.04
C SER A 91 4.79 -1.12 -2.48
N ASP A 92 5.47 -0.39 -3.35
CA ASP A 92 6.68 0.40 -3.08
C ASP A 92 6.45 1.91 -3.25
N ILE A 93 5.20 2.37 -3.35
CA ILE A 93 4.91 3.80 -3.36
C ILE A 93 5.39 4.43 -2.04
N HIS A 94 6.14 5.52 -2.14
CA HIS A 94 6.50 6.36 -0.99
C HIS A 94 6.06 7.81 -1.18
N ALA A 95 5.82 8.22 -2.43
CA ALA A 95 5.40 9.56 -2.78
C ALA A 95 4.06 9.91 -2.13
N LYS A 96 3.93 11.17 -1.69
CA LYS A 96 2.65 11.76 -1.28
C LYS A 96 2.32 12.90 -2.23
N VAL A 97 1.34 12.67 -3.09
CA VAL A 97 0.96 13.55 -4.19
C VAL A 97 -0.55 13.66 -4.24
N TYR A 98 -1.05 14.89 -4.33
CA TYR A 98 -2.46 15.21 -4.45
C TYR A 98 -2.64 16.06 -5.72
N VAL A 99 -3.47 15.61 -6.64
CA VAL A 99 -3.74 16.34 -7.90
C VAL A 99 -5.23 16.58 -8.05
N VAL A 100 -5.59 17.85 -8.24
CA VAL A 100 -6.96 18.33 -8.40
C VAL A 100 -7.14 18.87 -9.81
N ASP A 101 -8.10 18.32 -10.54
CA ASP A 101 -8.54 18.77 -11.87
C ASP A 101 -7.44 18.89 -12.93
N ASP A 102 -6.33 18.15 -12.78
CA ASP A 102 -5.13 18.28 -13.62
C ASP A 102 -4.59 19.72 -13.74
N SER A 103 -4.97 20.61 -12.82
CA SER A 103 -4.66 22.03 -12.86
C SER A 103 -3.87 22.49 -11.63
N VAL A 104 -4.09 21.82 -10.50
CA VAL A 104 -3.40 22.08 -9.25
C VAL A 104 -2.86 20.76 -8.71
N ALA A 105 -1.61 20.76 -8.25
CA ALA A 105 -1.02 19.60 -7.62
C ALA A 105 -0.17 19.99 -6.41
N LEU A 106 -0.09 19.10 -5.41
CA LEU A 106 0.76 19.21 -4.25
C LEU A 106 1.62 17.95 -4.13
N VAL A 107 2.93 18.14 -4.08
CA VAL A 107 3.89 17.11 -3.63
C VAL A 107 4.32 17.48 -2.22
N THR A 108 4.16 16.58 -1.26
CA THR A 108 4.36 16.88 0.16
C THR A 108 5.00 15.71 0.90
N SER A 109 5.49 15.96 2.11
CA SER A 109 5.84 14.91 3.07
C SER A 109 4.61 14.32 3.78
N ALA A 110 3.47 15.02 3.75
CA ALA A 110 2.23 14.61 4.43
C ALA A 110 1.59 13.37 3.81
N ASN A 111 1.47 12.29 4.57
CA ASN A 111 0.63 11.15 4.19
C ASN A 111 -0.86 11.50 4.27
N ALA A 112 -1.69 10.74 3.57
CA ALA A 112 -3.15 10.80 3.63
C ALA A 112 -3.73 10.18 4.93
N THR A 113 -3.08 10.46 6.05
CA THR A 113 -3.47 10.08 7.40
C THR A 113 -3.91 11.32 8.17
N PHE A 114 -4.68 11.15 9.25
CA PHE A 114 -5.11 12.27 10.09
C PHE A 114 -3.91 13.07 10.61
N SER A 115 -2.86 12.39 11.09
CA SER A 115 -1.66 13.04 11.61
C SER A 115 -0.87 13.76 10.52
N GLY A 116 -0.64 13.14 9.35
CA GLY A 116 0.01 13.81 8.22
C GLY A 116 -0.77 15.05 7.75
N LEU A 117 -2.10 14.96 7.70
CA LEU A 117 -2.93 16.07 7.23
C LEU A 117 -3.08 17.22 8.24
N HIS A 118 -3.05 16.94 9.54
CA HIS A 118 -3.43 17.94 10.57
C HIS A 118 -2.36 18.25 11.63
N ARG A 119 -1.44 17.32 11.93
CA ARG A 119 -0.61 17.38 13.15
C ARG A 119 0.87 17.46 12.89
N ASN A 120 1.38 16.55 12.05
CA ASN A 120 2.81 16.41 11.78
C ASN A 120 3.37 17.72 11.22
N ARG A 121 4.67 17.96 11.42
CA ARG A 121 5.38 19.06 10.76
C ARG A 121 5.73 18.62 9.33
N GLU A 122 4.92 19.07 8.39
CA GLU A 122 4.97 18.70 6.98
C GLU A 122 5.36 19.91 6.15
N CYS A 123 5.99 19.64 5.01
CA CYS A 123 6.35 20.63 4.01
C CYS A 123 6.15 20.04 2.62
N GLY A 124 5.63 20.86 1.72
CA GLY A 124 5.39 20.48 0.34
C GLY A 124 5.47 21.66 -0.60
N LEU A 125 5.50 21.34 -1.89
CA LEU A 125 5.42 22.28 -2.98
C LEU A 125 4.14 22.03 -3.76
N ALA A 126 3.30 23.05 -3.82
CA ALA A 126 2.15 23.11 -4.69
C ALA A 126 2.50 23.80 -6.00
N THR A 127 1.86 23.39 -7.08
CA THR A 127 1.92 24.04 -8.39
C THR A 127 0.52 24.27 -8.92
N ARG A 128 0.29 25.46 -9.48
CA ARG A 128 -0.92 25.79 -10.27
C ARG A 128 -0.68 25.73 -11.79
N ASN A 129 0.42 25.09 -12.22
CA ASN A 129 0.70 24.86 -13.64
C ASN A 129 -0.04 23.59 -14.12
N PRO A 130 -1.02 23.69 -15.04
CA PRO A 130 -1.78 22.54 -15.50
C PRO A 130 -0.96 21.47 -16.23
N LEU A 131 0.12 21.86 -16.93
CA LEU A 131 1.01 20.89 -17.56
C LEU A 131 1.75 20.06 -16.51
N MET A 132 2.22 20.69 -15.42
CA MET A 132 2.89 19.98 -14.33
C MET A 132 1.91 19.13 -13.52
N ALA A 133 0.74 19.67 -13.18
CA ALA A 133 -0.29 18.95 -12.45
C ALA A 133 -0.75 17.70 -13.22
N ARG A 134 -1.02 17.82 -14.54
CA ARG A 134 -1.34 16.67 -15.39
C ARG A 134 -0.23 15.61 -15.41
N ARG A 135 1.03 16.03 -15.59
CA ARG A 135 2.18 15.09 -15.57
C ARG A 135 2.34 14.39 -14.22
N LEU A 136 2.06 15.08 -13.11
CA LEU A 136 2.05 14.48 -11.78
C LEU A 136 0.93 13.45 -11.64
N ALA A 137 -0.29 13.74 -12.12
CA ALA A 137 -1.38 12.76 -12.15
C ALA A 137 -1.01 11.53 -12.98
N GLU A 138 -0.44 11.71 -14.17
CA GLU A 138 0.04 10.62 -15.03
C GLU A 138 1.13 9.79 -14.33
N SER A 139 2.04 10.45 -13.60
CA SER A 139 3.10 9.77 -12.84
C SER A 139 2.51 8.92 -11.70
N VAL A 140 1.53 9.44 -10.96
CA VAL A 140 0.82 8.66 -9.93
C VAL A 140 0.12 7.45 -10.55
N LEU A 141 -0.62 7.65 -11.64
CA LEU A 141 -1.43 6.60 -12.28
C LEU A 141 -0.59 5.54 -12.99
N SER A 142 0.62 5.88 -13.44
CA SER A 142 1.59 4.94 -14.03
C SER A 142 2.52 4.31 -13.01
N GLY A 143 2.50 4.76 -11.75
CA GLY A 143 3.29 4.21 -10.66
C GLY A 143 4.74 4.71 -10.61
N PHE A 144 4.99 5.95 -11.04
CA PHE A 144 6.30 6.60 -10.94
C PHE A 144 7.47 5.84 -11.60
N GLY A 145 7.17 5.09 -12.68
CA GLY A 145 8.18 4.28 -13.38
C GLY A 145 8.44 2.91 -12.75
N ALA A 146 7.59 2.47 -11.80
CA ALA A 146 7.60 1.09 -11.33
C ALA A 146 7.51 0.10 -12.50
N GLU A 147 8.15 -1.07 -12.36
CA GLU A 147 8.16 -2.14 -13.38
C GLU A 147 6.74 -2.54 -13.80
N ARG A 148 5.79 -2.45 -12.86
CA ARG A 148 4.37 -2.71 -13.11
C ARG A 148 3.54 -1.52 -12.64
N PRO A 149 2.53 -1.12 -13.42
CA PRO A 149 1.65 -0.04 -13.02
C PRO A 149 0.78 -0.44 -11.82
N PRO A 150 0.22 0.54 -11.09
CA PRO A 150 -0.70 0.30 -9.98
C PRO A 150 -1.88 -0.60 -10.38
N ARG A 151 -2.12 -1.65 -9.61
CA ARG A 151 -3.20 -2.63 -9.86
C ARG A 151 -4.49 -2.18 -9.19
N ARG A 152 -5.60 -2.13 -9.93
CA ARG A 152 -6.92 -1.87 -9.35
C ARG A 152 -7.33 -2.97 -8.36
N MET A 153 -7.86 -2.56 -7.21
CA MET A 153 -8.40 -3.41 -6.15
C MET A 153 -9.92 -3.29 -6.13
N SER A 154 -10.63 -4.40 -6.32
CA SER A 154 -12.09 -4.42 -6.11
C SER A 154 -12.43 -4.42 -4.61
N LEU A 155 -13.67 -4.06 -4.26
CA LEU A 155 -14.16 -4.17 -2.88
C LEU A 155 -13.97 -5.60 -2.34
N LYS A 156 -14.24 -6.62 -3.16
CA LYS A 156 -14.04 -8.03 -2.82
C LYS A 156 -12.57 -8.36 -2.55
N ASP A 157 -11.64 -7.77 -3.30
CA ASP A 157 -10.20 -7.97 -3.07
C ASP A 157 -9.78 -7.39 -1.72
N LEU A 158 -10.29 -6.19 -1.37
CA LEU A 158 -10.00 -5.51 -0.10
C LEU A 158 -10.63 -6.25 1.09
N GLU A 159 -11.91 -6.62 1.00
CA GLU A 159 -12.61 -7.38 2.04
C GLU A 159 -11.95 -8.76 2.25
N GLY A 160 -11.44 -9.37 1.18
CA GLY A 160 -10.68 -10.62 1.24
C GLY A 160 -9.34 -10.54 1.98
N LEU A 161 -8.87 -9.35 2.38
CA LEU A 161 -7.67 -9.18 3.20
C LEU A 161 -7.94 -9.35 4.70
N HIS A 162 -9.21 -9.35 5.15
CA HIS A 162 -9.56 -9.32 6.57
C HIS A 162 -8.99 -10.52 7.34
N ASP A 163 -9.24 -11.75 6.89
CA ASP A 163 -8.78 -12.96 7.59
C ASP A 163 -7.25 -13.03 7.67
N SER A 164 -6.58 -12.60 6.60
CA SER A 164 -5.12 -12.53 6.54
C SER A 164 -4.59 -11.46 7.49
N LEU A 165 -5.23 -10.29 7.56
CA LEU A 165 -4.89 -9.21 8.48
C LEU A 165 -5.03 -9.63 9.93
N GLU A 166 -6.16 -10.24 10.31
CA GLU A 166 -6.37 -10.68 11.70
C GLU A 166 -5.36 -11.74 12.11
N SER A 167 -4.98 -12.64 11.19
CA SER A 167 -3.93 -13.63 11.43
C SER A 167 -2.56 -12.98 11.59
N VAL A 168 -2.22 -11.95 10.80
CA VAL A 168 -0.99 -11.17 10.94
C VAL A 168 -0.96 -10.42 12.29
N LYS A 169 -2.05 -9.74 12.67
CA LYS A 169 -2.14 -8.99 13.93
C LYS A 169 -1.89 -9.86 15.15
N VAL A 170 -2.53 -11.04 15.22
CA VAL A 170 -2.39 -11.90 16.40
C VAL A 170 -0.99 -12.52 16.50
N THR A 171 -0.30 -12.66 15.37
CA THR A 171 1.02 -13.30 15.32
C THR A 171 2.17 -12.32 15.48
N MET A 172 1.88 -11.02 15.62
CA MET A 172 2.86 -9.94 15.80
C MET A 172 2.53 -9.08 17.03
N PRO A 173 2.76 -9.59 18.26
CA PRO A 173 2.37 -8.91 19.48
C PRO A 173 3.17 -7.63 19.79
N ALA A 174 4.29 -7.36 19.10
CA ALA A 174 5.03 -6.11 19.26
C ALA A 174 4.28 -4.89 18.65
N LEU A 175 3.28 -5.13 17.79
CA LEU A 175 2.60 -4.07 17.02
C LEU A 175 1.48 -3.37 17.79
N THR A 176 0.88 -4.04 18.77
CA THR A 176 -0.24 -3.50 19.57
C THR A 176 0.18 -2.41 20.57
N LYS A 177 1.46 -2.34 20.95
CA LYS A 177 1.94 -1.29 21.87
C LYS A 177 1.99 0.11 21.23
N PHE A 178 1.95 0.20 19.90
CA PHE A 178 2.02 1.46 19.17
C PHE A 178 0.66 2.06 18.82
N GLU A 179 -0.46 1.38 19.13
CA GLU A 179 -1.81 1.93 18.93
C GLU A 179 -2.07 3.24 19.70
N HIS A 180 -1.25 3.56 20.72
CA HIS A 180 -1.47 4.69 21.62
C HIS A 180 -0.64 5.96 21.35
N GLN A 181 0.25 5.96 20.37
CA GLN A 181 0.93 7.20 19.95
C GLN A 181 0.63 7.42 18.47
N GLY A 182 -0.21 8.42 18.18
CA GLY A 182 -0.74 8.72 16.85
C GLY A 182 0.27 9.18 15.80
N ASP A 183 1.52 8.73 15.86
CA ASP A 183 2.56 8.98 14.88
C ASP A 183 2.74 7.74 13.99
N SER A 184 1.78 7.55 13.08
CA SER A 184 1.76 6.48 12.07
C SER A 184 2.94 6.48 11.09
N ASP A 185 3.79 7.51 11.14
CA ASP A 185 4.86 7.73 10.16
C ASP A 185 6.24 7.36 10.70
N SER A 186 6.33 6.99 11.99
CA SER A 186 7.59 6.62 12.67
C SER A 186 7.84 5.11 12.74
N PHE A 187 7.02 4.30 12.08
CA PHE A 187 7.25 2.87 11.92
C PHE A 187 8.38 2.64 10.90
N GLY A 188 9.62 2.95 11.30
CA GLY A 188 10.81 2.42 10.65
C GLY A 188 10.77 0.89 10.60
N GLU A 189 11.69 0.28 9.86
CA GLU A 189 11.82 -1.17 9.62
C GLU A 189 11.79 -2.02 10.90
N ALA A 190 10.63 -2.15 11.53
CA ALA A 190 10.44 -2.95 12.72
C ALA A 190 10.57 -4.41 12.30
N GLU A 191 11.44 -5.16 12.99
CA GLU A 191 11.55 -6.60 12.76
C GLU A 191 10.24 -7.28 13.18
N PHE A 192 9.49 -7.77 12.19
CA PHE A 192 8.24 -8.47 12.41
C PHE A 192 8.52 -9.93 12.76
N LYS A 193 8.59 -10.23 14.06
CA LYS A 193 8.71 -11.61 14.57
C LYS A 193 7.34 -12.28 14.69
N ILE A 194 7.19 -13.42 14.03
CA ILE A 194 6.01 -14.27 14.09
C ILE A 194 6.09 -15.12 15.36
N THR A 195 5.09 -14.98 16.24
CA THR A 195 5.00 -15.78 17.48
C THR A 195 4.16 -17.06 17.34
N ASP A 196 3.34 -17.17 16.28
CA ASP A 196 2.54 -18.36 16.02
C ASP A 196 2.34 -18.57 14.50
N MET A 197 3.15 -19.45 13.92
CA MET A 197 3.08 -19.78 12.49
C MET A 197 1.76 -20.47 12.10
N THR A 198 1.18 -21.27 12.99
CA THR A 198 -0.04 -22.02 12.70
C THR A 198 -1.21 -21.07 12.52
N LYS A 199 -1.34 -20.11 13.42
CA LYS A 199 -2.38 -19.09 13.35
C LYS A 199 -2.20 -18.17 12.14
N LEU A 200 -0.95 -17.82 11.79
CA LEU A 200 -0.67 -17.05 10.57
C LEU A 200 -1.20 -17.77 9.32
N LEU A 201 -0.88 -19.06 9.19
CA LEU A 201 -1.28 -19.86 8.02
C LEU A 201 -2.81 -20.05 7.88
N GLN A 202 -3.56 -19.99 8.99
CA GLN A 202 -5.02 -20.14 8.96
C GLN A 202 -5.71 -19.00 8.20
N GLY A 203 -5.19 -17.77 8.27
CA GLY A 203 -5.72 -16.60 7.56
C GLY A 203 -5.47 -16.55 6.06
N PHE A 204 -4.70 -17.50 5.53
CA PHE A 204 -4.48 -17.67 4.09
C PHE A 204 -5.15 -18.96 3.65
N SER A 205 -5.47 -19.13 2.37
CA SER A 205 -6.10 -20.35 1.85
C SER A 205 -5.57 -20.76 0.48
N GLY A 206 -5.81 -22.02 0.12
CA GLY A 206 -5.42 -22.56 -1.17
C GLY A 206 -3.92 -22.48 -1.45
N TRP A 207 -3.57 -22.18 -2.71
CA TRP A 207 -2.19 -22.01 -3.16
C TRP A 207 -1.41 -20.95 -2.36
N ARG A 208 -2.07 -19.90 -1.84
CA ARG A 208 -1.41 -18.87 -1.04
C ARG A 208 -0.91 -19.42 0.29
N ARG A 209 -1.75 -20.19 0.99
CA ARG A 209 -1.36 -20.88 2.23
C ARG A 209 -0.20 -21.83 1.99
N LEU A 210 -0.26 -22.62 0.91
CA LEU A 210 0.82 -23.54 0.54
C LEU A 210 2.14 -22.79 0.28
N THR A 211 2.09 -21.72 -0.50
CA THR A 211 3.27 -20.91 -0.84
C THR A 211 3.84 -20.22 0.41
N LEU A 212 2.98 -19.66 1.26
CA LEU A 212 3.38 -19.05 2.52
C LEU A 212 4.08 -20.05 3.44
N ARG A 213 3.54 -21.27 3.55
CA ARG A 213 4.17 -22.37 4.31
C ARG A 213 5.60 -22.63 3.81
N GLY A 214 5.79 -22.74 2.50
CA GLY A 214 7.11 -22.90 1.89
C GLY A 214 8.06 -21.73 2.24
N VAL A 215 7.59 -20.49 2.14
CA VAL A 215 8.38 -19.30 2.51
C VAL A 215 8.79 -19.32 3.99
N LEU A 216 7.90 -19.68 4.90
CA LEU A 216 8.18 -19.72 6.35
C LEU A 216 9.14 -20.85 6.72
N GLN A 217 9.18 -21.94 5.94
CA GLN A 217 10.08 -23.07 6.15
C GLN A 217 11.50 -22.85 5.61
N MET A 218 11.74 -21.77 4.85
CA MET A 218 13.08 -21.46 4.35
C MET A 218 14.04 -21.19 5.52
N PRO A 219 15.24 -21.80 5.52
CA PRO A 219 16.23 -21.61 6.59
C PRO A 219 16.74 -20.17 6.61
N ASP A 220 17.03 -19.62 5.44
CA ASP A 220 17.51 -18.24 5.26
C ASP A 220 16.35 -17.29 4.94
N SER A 221 16.52 -16.01 5.31
CA SER A 221 15.59 -14.94 4.92
C SER A 221 15.66 -14.64 3.42
N PHE A 222 16.76 -15.00 2.74
CA PHE A 222 16.91 -14.88 1.29
C PHE A 222 16.75 -16.25 0.63
N PHE A 223 15.93 -16.31 -0.42
CA PHE A 223 15.65 -17.55 -1.15
C PHE A 223 15.33 -17.26 -2.62
N ARG A 224 15.30 -18.31 -3.44
CA ARG A 224 14.99 -18.27 -4.87
C ARG A 224 13.62 -18.91 -5.14
N MET A 225 13.08 -18.64 -6.32
CA MET A 225 11.84 -19.28 -6.78
C MET A 225 11.94 -20.81 -6.77
N ASP A 226 13.09 -21.37 -7.12
CA ASP A 226 13.27 -22.82 -7.21
C ASP A 226 13.28 -23.49 -5.83
N ASP A 227 13.84 -22.83 -4.81
CA ASP A 227 13.79 -23.31 -3.41
C ASP A 227 12.33 -23.47 -2.93
N ILE A 228 11.47 -22.51 -3.28
CA ILE A 228 10.03 -22.58 -2.97
C ILE A 228 9.34 -23.70 -3.76
N PHE A 229 9.72 -23.89 -5.02
CA PHE A 229 9.18 -24.99 -5.80
C PHE A 229 9.53 -26.35 -5.18
N GLU A 230 10.80 -26.55 -4.81
CA GLU A 230 11.26 -27.77 -4.16
C GLU A 230 10.54 -28.02 -2.82
N ALA A 231 10.43 -26.99 -1.98
CA ALA A 231 9.75 -27.10 -0.69
C ALA A 231 8.26 -27.43 -0.82
N CYS A 232 7.59 -26.91 -1.85
CA CYS A 232 6.14 -27.08 -2.03
C CYS A 232 5.75 -28.22 -2.97
N ALA A 233 6.67 -28.82 -3.74
CA ALA A 233 6.33 -29.74 -4.84
C ALA A 233 5.51 -30.95 -4.39
N SER A 234 5.93 -31.61 -3.31
CA SER A 234 5.21 -32.78 -2.74
C SER A 234 3.80 -32.41 -2.31
N ASP A 235 3.65 -31.34 -1.52
CA ASP A 235 2.36 -30.91 -1.00
C ASP A 235 1.46 -30.39 -2.12
N ALA A 236 2.02 -29.69 -3.12
CA ALA A 236 1.30 -29.25 -4.30
C ALA A 236 0.72 -30.43 -5.10
N ALA A 237 1.49 -31.51 -5.28
CA ALA A 237 1.03 -32.71 -5.98
C ALA A 237 -0.11 -33.42 -5.24
N LYS A 238 -0.08 -33.41 -3.90
CA LYS A 238 -1.13 -34.00 -3.05
C LYS A 238 -2.39 -33.13 -3.01
N GLU A 239 -2.25 -31.83 -2.75
CA GLU A 239 -3.36 -30.88 -2.57
C GLU A 239 -4.00 -30.48 -3.92
N TYR A 240 -3.24 -30.45 -5.02
CA TYR A 240 -3.70 -30.01 -6.34
C TYR A 240 -3.28 -30.96 -7.48
N PRO A 241 -3.69 -32.24 -7.44
CA PRO A 241 -3.20 -33.28 -8.35
C PRO A 241 -3.53 -33.05 -9.83
N LYS A 242 -4.53 -32.21 -10.12
CA LYS A 242 -4.94 -31.87 -11.49
C LYS A 242 -4.12 -30.73 -12.11
N ASN A 243 -3.29 -30.03 -11.33
CA ASN A 243 -2.54 -28.88 -11.82
C ASN A 243 -1.22 -29.31 -12.46
N ARG A 244 -1.00 -28.94 -13.73
CA ARG A 244 0.22 -29.27 -14.49
C ARG A 244 1.25 -28.14 -14.52
N HIS A 245 0.94 -26.99 -13.91
CA HIS A 245 1.73 -25.76 -13.96
C HIS A 245 2.04 -25.24 -12.54
N VAL A 246 2.50 -26.14 -11.66
CA VAL A 246 2.80 -25.86 -10.26
C VAL A 246 3.80 -24.70 -10.09
N HIS A 247 4.92 -24.72 -10.84
CA HIS A 247 5.95 -23.66 -10.76
C HIS A 247 5.38 -22.27 -11.08
N ALA A 248 4.64 -22.16 -12.18
CA ALA A 248 3.98 -20.91 -12.57
C ALA A 248 2.96 -20.44 -11.51
N LYS A 249 2.24 -21.38 -10.90
CA LYS A 249 1.23 -21.07 -9.89
C LYS A 249 1.85 -20.57 -8.58
N LEU A 250 2.91 -21.21 -8.10
CA LEU A 250 3.69 -20.78 -6.93
C LEU A 250 4.32 -19.40 -7.18
N ARG A 251 4.88 -19.16 -8.37
CA ARG A 251 5.42 -17.85 -8.76
C ARG A 251 4.36 -16.75 -8.70
N GLN A 252 3.15 -17.05 -9.19
CA GLN A 252 2.03 -16.13 -9.08
C GLN A 252 1.68 -15.83 -7.60
N GLN A 253 1.73 -16.84 -6.73
CA GLN A 253 1.44 -16.62 -5.31
C GLN A 253 2.53 -15.84 -4.59
N LEU A 254 3.82 -16.02 -4.93
CA LEU A 254 4.90 -15.18 -4.40
C LEU A 254 4.71 -13.71 -4.79
N GLN A 255 4.24 -13.43 -6.01
CA GLN A 255 3.90 -12.07 -6.41
C GLN A 255 2.75 -11.50 -5.57
N ASN A 256 1.73 -12.31 -5.28
CA ASN A 256 0.64 -11.87 -4.40
C ASN A 256 1.10 -11.67 -2.94
N LEU A 257 1.96 -12.55 -2.41
CA LEU A 257 2.56 -12.38 -1.09
C LEU A 257 3.44 -11.12 -1.02
N ARG A 258 4.10 -10.74 -2.12
CA ARG A 258 4.84 -9.46 -2.24
C ARG A 258 3.91 -8.25 -2.15
N GLU A 259 2.80 -8.25 -2.87
CA GLU A 259 1.82 -7.15 -2.82
C GLU A 259 1.24 -6.93 -1.41
N HIS A 260 1.30 -7.96 -0.56
CA HIS A 260 0.84 -7.94 0.83
C HIS A 260 1.96 -7.74 1.85
N GLY A 261 3.19 -7.47 1.41
CA GLY A 261 4.33 -7.19 2.29
C GLY A 261 4.89 -8.39 3.04
N ILE A 262 4.62 -9.61 2.59
CA ILE A 262 5.15 -10.83 3.22
C ILE A 262 6.54 -11.17 2.70
N VAL A 263 6.81 -10.86 1.43
CA VAL A 263 8.11 -11.05 0.77
C VAL A 263 8.47 -9.81 -0.06
N GLU A 264 9.76 -9.61 -0.32
CA GLU A 264 10.29 -8.58 -1.20
C GLU A 264 11.01 -9.22 -2.39
N PHE A 265 10.99 -8.54 -3.54
CA PHE A 265 11.80 -8.92 -4.68
C PHE A 265 13.13 -8.17 -4.64
N VAL A 266 14.22 -8.91 -4.53
CA VAL A 266 15.56 -8.31 -4.35
C VAL A 266 16.15 -7.94 -5.70
N ASP A 267 15.94 -8.76 -6.73
CA ASP A 267 16.46 -8.49 -8.07
C ASP A 267 15.72 -9.25 -9.17
N ASN A 268 15.94 -8.81 -10.41
CA ASN A 268 15.41 -9.41 -11.63
C ASN A 268 15.89 -10.86 -11.90
N ARG A 269 16.65 -11.47 -10.99
CA ARG A 269 17.22 -12.83 -11.12
C ARG A 269 16.48 -13.86 -10.26
N GLY A 270 15.30 -13.49 -9.74
CA GLY A 270 14.42 -14.38 -9.01
C GLY A 270 14.83 -14.60 -7.56
N ARG A 271 15.55 -13.62 -6.96
CA ARG A 271 15.84 -13.61 -5.52
C ARG A 271 14.74 -12.88 -4.76
N TYR A 272 14.35 -13.46 -3.64
CA TYR A 272 13.33 -12.96 -2.74
C TYR A 272 13.90 -12.82 -1.32
N LYS A 273 13.34 -11.88 -0.56
CA LYS A 273 13.60 -11.72 0.88
C LYS A 273 12.29 -11.94 1.64
N ARG A 274 12.29 -12.79 2.65
CA ARG A 274 11.18 -12.95 3.60
C ARG A 274 11.16 -11.74 4.51
N LEU A 275 10.00 -11.11 4.68
CA LEU A 275 9.84 -9.92 5.52
C LEU A 275 9.25 -10.21 6.90
N LEU A 276 8.84 -11.46 7.15
CA LEU A 276 8.39 -11.95 8.44
C LEU A 276 9.36 -13.01 8.96
N GLU A 277 9.94 -12.80 10.14
CA GLU A 277 10.85 -13.79 10.73
C GLU A 277 10.08 -14.69 11.68
N GLY A 278 10.12 -16.01 11.46
CA GLY A 278 9.64 -16.97 12.44
C GLY A 278 10.69 -17.19 13.52
N GLU A 279 10.27 -17.30 14.79
CA GLU A 279 11.12 -18.00 15.75
C GLU A 279 11.22 -19.45 15.29
N ALA A 280 12.43 -19.89 14.92
CA ALA A 280 12.70 -21.30 14.75
C ALA A 280 12.32 -21.96 16.08
N SER A 281 11.40 -22.94 16.02
CA SER A 281 11.14 -23.84 17.14
C SER A 281 12.49 -24.35 17.62
N LYS A 282 12.97 -23.84 18.76
CA LYS A 282 14.03 -24.54 19.48
C LYS A 282 13.40 -25.86 19.89
N GLU A 283 13.93 -26.93 19.31
CA GLU A 283 13.61 -28.32 19.65
C GLU A 283 13.53 -28.53 21.17
#